data_AF-A0A5E7E3R1-F1
#
_entry.id   AF-A0A5E7E3R1-F1
#
_cell.length_a   1.000
_cell.length_b   1.000
_cell.length_c   1.000
_cell.angle_alpha   90.00
_cell.angle_beta   90.00
_cell.angle_gamma   90.00
#
_symmetry.space_group_name_H-M   'P 1'
#
loop_
_entity.id
_entity.type
_entity.pdbx_description
1 polymer ?
#
loop_
_entity_poly.entity_id
_entity_poly.type
_entity_poly.pdbx_seq_one_letter_code
_entity_poly.pdbx_strand_id
1 'polypeptide(L)'
;MEDNKNLYKYMGPDIAEKFLLTNGSCSLKLSYLKDYNDPFEFFLTIDYNQGPEILAYYNEMISMVTQQPVTCFSKSPIITPMWAHYASNSQGFVAEINETALDEWLKSKNSDPSFGDIDYRDTPHEGMQGMLDRAYVVSKPRHIGWLQQAIGSTAYYTKQTCWSYEQERRLVVDEESIEKINETLALLYFPAKFVTSLVVGAKASQTLKDKIREISELIGCNYYEKRIGKSSTTPFFLDSKNNTYIFNNKEIVLHSERCDSCKEPKSHSDSKHCSWCSINEFHEKDAAHRNSFRMLQHAGILDQYIANFKEIGKNK
;
A
#
# COMPACT_ATOMS: atom_id res chain seq x y z
N MET A 1 8.78 -3.76 -24.63
CA MET A 1 8.23 -4.80 -23.73
C MET A 1 7.89 -4.06 -22.46
N GLU A 2 6.65 -3.62 -22.34
CA GLU A 2 6.19 -2.98 -21.11
C GLU A 2 6.14 -4.05 -20.01
N ASP A 3 6.88 -3.81 -18.93
CA ASP A 3 6.80 -4.60 -17.71
C ASP A 3 5.33 -4.61 -17.27
N ASN A 4 4.68 -5.77 -17.36
CA ASN A 4 3.30 -5.98 -16.91
C ASN A 4 3.29 -5.79 -15.39
N LYS A 5 2.95 -4.59 -14.91
CA LYS A 5 2.97 -4.25 -13.49
C LYS A 5 1.65 -4.70 -12.87
N ASN A 6 1.73 -5.66 -11.95
CA ASN A 6 0.60 -5.95 -11.09
C ASN A 6 0.46 -4.84 -10.04
N LEU A 7 -0.78 -4.42 -9.80
CA LEU A 7 -1.13 -3.38 -8.84
C LEU A 7 -1.82 -4.00 -7.62
N TYR A 8 -1.47 -3.53 -6.44
CA TYR A 8 -1.99 -4.09 -5.18
C TYR A 8 -2.91 -3.10 -4.48
N LYS A 9 -4.18 -3.47 -4.33
CA LYS A 9 -5.18 -2.69 -3.60
C LYS A 9 -5.40 -3.29 -2.21
N TYR A 10 -5.07 -2.54 -1.17
CA TYR A 10 -5.30 -2.90 0.23
C TYR A 10 -6.72 -2.53 0.64
N MET A 11 -7.42 -3.45 1.31
CA MET A 11 -8.82 -3.30 1.68
C MET A 11 -9.10 -3.83 3.08
N GLY A 12 -10.02 -3.17 3.79
CA GLY A 12 -10.56 -3.64 5.06
C GLY A 12 -11.42 -4.91 4.90
N PRO A 13 -11.66 -5.65 5.99
CA PRO A 13 -12.45 -6.88 5.98
C PRO A 13 -13.91 -6.66 5.55
N ASP A 14 -14.46 -5.48 5.86
CA ASP A 14 -15.82 -5.04 5.55
C ASP A 14 -16.09 -4.87 4.04
N ILE A 15 -15.02 -4.72 3.24
CA ILE A 15 -15.13 -4.56 1.79
C ILE A 15 -15.31 -5.91 1.07
N ALA A 16 -14.99 -7.04 1.72
CA ALA A 16 -15.01 -8.35 1.07
C ALA A 16 -16.38 -8.71 0.46
N GLU A 17 -17.48 -8.33 1.12
CA GLU A 17 -18.84 -8.59 0.62
C GLU A 17 -19.23 -7.72 -0.58
N LYS A 18 -18.57 -6.57 -0.74
CA LYS A 18 -18.86 -5.58 -1.79
C LYS A 18 -17.85 -5.65 -2.94
N PHE A 19 -16.76 -6.39 -2.75
CA PHE A 19 -15.68 -6.46 -3.70
C PHE A 19 -16.09 -7.18 -4.98
N LEU A 20 -16.69 -8.38 -4.88
CA LEU A 20 -17.22 -9.13 -6.03
C LEU A 20 -18.76 -9.04 -6.04
N LEU A 21 -19.30 -8.49 -7.11
CA LEU A 21 -20.74 -8.38 -7.33
C LEU A 21 -21.33 -9.64 -7.97
N THR A 22 -22.64 -9.82 -7.82
CA THR A 22 -23.40 -10.96 -8.38
C THR A 22 -23.35 -11.05 -9.90
N ASN A 23 -23.09 -9.93 -10.59
CA ASN A 23 -22.92 -9.88 -12.04
C ASN A 23 -21.49 -10.28 -12.52
N GLY A 24 -20.60 -10.67 -11.60
CA GLY A 24 -19.22 -11.07 -11.92
C GLY A 24 -18.26 -9.89 -12.13
N SER A 25 -18.65 -8.67 -11.77
CA SER A 25 -17.76 -7.51 -11.75
C SER A 25 -17.17 -7.28 -10.35
N CYS A 26 -15.95 -6.76 -10.31
CA CYS A 26 -15.33 -6.27 -9.10
C CYS A 26 -15.51 -4.76 -8.95
N SER A 27 -15.48 -4.25 -7.73
CA SER A 27 -15.62 -2.82 -7.43
C SER A 27 -14.35 -2.23 -6.83
N LEU A 28 -13.99 -1.01 -7.25
CA LEU A 28 -12.98 -0.17 -6.63
C LEU A 28 -13.57 1.15 -6.20
N LYS A 29 -13.27 1.57 -4.98
CA LYS A 29 -13.55 2.94 -4.53
C LYS A 29 -12.64 3.94 -5.23
N LEU A 30 -13.24 5.04 -5.69
CA LEU A 30 -12.55 6.25 -6.12
C LEU A 30 -12.82 7.38 -5.15
N SER A 31 -11.84 8.26 -5.06
CA SER A 31 -11.88 9.49 -4.27
C SER A 31 -11.52 10.67 -5.17
N TYR A 32 -11.95 11.86 -4.80
CA TYR A 32 -11.49 13.10 -5.43
C TYR A 32 -10.32 13.66 -4.64
N LEU A 33 -9.53 14.53 -5.27
CA LEU A 33 -8.37 15.18 -4.61
C LEU A 33 -8.73 15.84 -3.27
N LYS A 34 -9.92 16.43 -3.15
CA LYS A 34 -10.42 17.05 -1.91
C LYS A 34 -10.59 16.07 -0.74
N ASP A 35 -10.68 14.77 -1.03
CA ASP A 35 -10.96 13.70 -0.05
C ASP A 35 -9.68 12.94 0.34
N TYR A 36 -8.50 13.42 -0.06
CA TYR A 36 -7.23 12.75 0.20
C TYR A 36 -6.79 12.88 1.66
N ASN A 37 -6.05 11.86 2.12
CA ASN A 37 -5.58 11.77 3.51
C ASN A 37 -4.48 12.78 3.84
N ASP A 38 -3.69 13.19 2.84
CA ASP A 38 -2.63 14.17 3.01
C ASP A 38 -3.16 15.54 2.57
N PRO A 39 -3.45 16.45 3.52
CA PRO A 39 -3.97 17.78 3.19
C PRO A 39 -2.93 18.62 2.44
N PHE A 40 -1.65 18.20 2.41
CA PHE A 40 -0.55 18.93 1.78
C PHE A 40 -0.30 18.54 0.32
N GLU A 41 -1.04 17.60 -0.27
CA GLU A 41 -0.80 17.20 -1.67
C GLU A 41 -0.98 18.37 -2.66
N PHE A 42 -1.95 19.26 -2.41
CA PHE A 42 -2.09 20.51 -3.18
C PHE A 42 -0.99 21.55 -2.89
N PHE A 43 -0.24 21.38 -1.79
CA PHE A 43 0.73 22.34 -1.31
C PHE A 43 2.15 22.10 -1.84
N LEU A 44 2.41 20.96 -2.47
CA LEU A 44 3.72 20.66 -3.05
C LEU A 44 3.90 21.22 -4.47
N THR A 45 3.07 22.15 -4.87
CA THR A 45 3.05 22.71 -6.22
C THR A 45 3.94 23.95 -6.33
N ILE A 46 3.91 24.87 -5.37
CA ILE A 46 4.63 26.17 -5.46
C ILE A 46 5.32 26.54 -4.15
N ASP A 47 6.28 27.47 -4.23
CA ASP A 47 6.83 28.10 -3.03
C ASP A 47 5.80 29.08 -2.48
N TYR A 48 5.52 28.99 -1.18
CA TYR A 48 4.56 29.87 -0.50
C TYR A 48 5.16 31.19 -0.03
N ASN A 49 6.48 31.34 -0.09
CA ASN A 49 7.17 32.57 0.26
C ASN A 49 7.10 33.60 -0.88
N GLN A 50 5.89 33.86 -1.39
CA GLN A 50 5.60 34.73 -2.51
C GLN A 50 4.72 35.91 -2.08
N GLY A 51 4.63 36.94 -2.94
CA GLY A 51 3.71 38.05 -2.74
C GLY A 51 2.24 37.61 -2.76
N PRO A 52 1.35 38.27 -2.00
CA PRO A 52 -0.06 37.88 -1.89
C PRO A 52 -0.79 37.87 -3.23
N GLU A 53 -0.39 38.69 -4.19
CA GLU A 53 -0.98 38.76 -5.52
C GLU A 53 -0.71 37.50 -6.35
N ILE A 54 0.52 36.97 -6.26
CA ILE A 54 0.92 35.72 -6.92
C ILE A 54 0.20 34.53 -6.28
N LEU A 55 0.09 34.52 -4.95
CA LEU A 55 -0.64 33.48 -4.22
C LEU A 55 -2.14 33.49 -4.53
N ALA A 56 -2.76 34.67 -4.64
CA ALA A 56 -4.15 34.81 -5.03
C ALA A 56 -4.38 34.30 -6.48
N TYR A 57 -3.47 34.63 -7.40
CA TYR A 57 -3.54 34.11 -8.77
C TYR A 57 -3.38 32.59 -8.81
N TYR A 58 -2.45 32.04 -8.04
CA TYR A 58 -2.28 30.59 -7.92
C TYR A 58 -3.54 29.90 -7.37
N ASN A 59 -4.16 30.48 -6.33
CA ASN A 59 -5.39 29.96 -5.74
C ASN A 59 -6.56 29.94 -6.73
N GLU A 60 -6.71 30.99 -7.54
CA GLU A 60 -7.66 31.00 -8.66
C GLU A 60 -7.36 29.85 -9.63
N MET A 61 -6.10 29.66 -10.03
CA MET A 61 -5.71 28.61 -10.97
C MET A 61 -5.99 27.20 -10.43
N ILE A 62 -5.75 26.93 -9.14
CA ILE A 62 -6.10 25.65 -8.51
C ILE A 62 -7.61 25.42 -8.56
N SER A 63 -8.41 26.45 -8.26
CA SER A 63 -9.88 26.32 -8.25
C SER A 63 -10.45 25.93 -9.62
N MET A 64 -9.70 26.19 -10.69
CA MET A 64 -10.06 25.85 -12.07
C MET A 64 -9.57 24.46 -12.51
N VAL A 65 -8.81 23.74 -11.67
CA VAL A 65 -8.36 22.37 -11.99
C VAL A 65 -9.53 21.42 -11.87
N THR A 66 -9.83 20.71 -12.96
CA THR A 66 -10.87 19.69 -12.97
C THR A 66 -10.53 18.57 -11.99
N GLN A 67 -11.43 18.33 -11.04
CA GLN A 67 -11.32 17.20 -10.14
C GLN A 67 -11.81 15.94 -10.87
N GLN A 68 -10.91 14.97 -11.01
CA GLN A 68 -11.14 13.69 -11.62
C GLN A 68 -11.15 12.61 -10.53
N PRO A 69 -11.99 11.58 -10.66
CA PRO A 69 -11.97 10.41 -9.80
C PRO A 69 -10.63 9.68 -9.86
N VAL A 70 -10.11 9.30 -8.69
CA VAL A 70 -8.82 8.60 -8.57
C VAL A 70 -8.94 7.39 -7.65
N THR A 71 -8.22 6.32 -8.01
CA THR A 71 -7.96 5.23 -7.08
C THR A 71 -6.46 4.94 -6.97
N CYS A 72 -6.01 4.70 -5.75
CA CYS A 72 -4.60 4.51 -5.43
C CYS A 72 -4.29 3.02 -5.19
N PHE A 73 -3.18 2.56 -5.75
CA PHE A 73 -2.63 1.22 -5.57
C PHE A 73 -1.23 1.31 -4.97
N SER A 74 -0.74 0.21 -4.42
CA SER A 74 0.68 0.03 -4.13
C SER A 74 1.30 -0.87 -5.19
N LYS A 75 2.61 -0.70 -5.42
CA LYS A 75 3.42 -1.61 -6.23
C LYS A 75 3.85 -2.88 -5.48
N SER A 76 3.51 -3.02 -4.19
CA SER A 76 3.92 -4.18 -3.39
C SER A 76 2.85 -4.65 -2.40
N PRO A 77 2.64 -5.98 -2.24
CA PRO A 77 1.70 -6.57 -1.29
C PRO A 77 2.29 -6.80 0.12
N ILE A 78 3.57 -6.48 0.35
CA ILE A 78 4.28 -6.81 1.60
C ILE A 78 4.54 -5.61 2.51
N ILE A 79 4.06 -4.41 2.16
CA ILE A 79 4.37 -3.17 2.88
C ILE A 79 3.63 -3.13 4.23
N THR A 80 4.36 -3.31 5.34
CA THR A 80 3.78 -3.42 6.68
C THR A 80 2.92 -2.20 7.08
N PRO A 81 3.35 -0.94 6.88
CA PRO A 81 2.50 0.22 7.13
C PRO A 81 1.19 0.20 6.33
N MET A 82 1.21 -0.24 5.06
CA MET A 82 -0.01 -0.34 4.24
C MET A 82 -1.01 -1.35 4.83
N TRP A 83 -0.52 -2.49 5.30
CA TRP A 83 -1.35 -3.45 6.03
C TRP A 83 -1.91 -2.89 7.34
N ALA A 84 -1.18 -2.00 8.00
CA ALA A 84 -1.60 -1.37 9.23
C ALA A 84 -2.75 -0.38 8.99
N HIS A 85 -2.56 0.53 8.03
CA HIS A 85 -3.48 1.64 7.77
C HIS A 85 -4.69 1.24 6.92
N TYR A 86 -4.49 0.50 5.83
CA TYR A 86 -5.53 0.28 4.81
C TYR A 86 -6.17 -1.10 4.87
N ALA A 87 -5.53 -2.08 5.52
CA ALA A 87 -6.06 -3.44 5.71
C ALA A 87 -6.36 -3.75 7.18
N SER A 88 -6.82 -2.75 7.94
CA SER A 88 -7.27 -2.86 9.33
C SER A 88 -6.31 -3.65 10.23
N ASN A 89 -5.05 -3.21 10.31
CA ASN A 89 -4.01 -3.89 11.10
C ASN A 89 -3.79 -5.36 10.73
N SER A 90 -3.64 -5.64 9.43
CA SER A 90 -3.51 -7.00 8.87
C SER A 90 -4.72 -7.93 9.08
N GLN A 91 -5.92 -7.37 9.33
CA GLN A 91 -7.17 -8.14 9.41
C GLN A 91 -7.92 -8.19 8.08
N GLY A 92 -7.62 -7.28 7.16
CA GLY A 92 -8.23 -7.21 5.83
C GLY A 92 -7.51 -8.08 4.78
N PHE A 93 -7.58 -7.66 3.53
CA PHE A 93 -7.02 -8.38 2.38
C PHE A 93 -6.44 -7.42 1.33
N VAL A 94 -5.74 -7.98 0.36
CA VAL A 94 -5.17 -7.28 -0.80
C VAL A 94 -5.66 -7.95 -2.07
N ALA A 95 -6.07 -7.16 -3.05
CA ALA A 95 -6.30 -7.64 -4.42
C ALA A 95 -5.16 -7.22 -5.33
N GLU A 96 -4.60 -8.18 -6.06
CA GLU A 96 -3.66 -7.97 -7.14
C GLU A 96 -4.44 -7.83 -8.45
N ILE A 97 -4.21 -6.73 -9.16
CA ILE A 97 -4.93 -6.35 -10.36
C ILE A 97 -3.94 -6.18 -11.51
N ASN A 98 -4.26 -6.76 -12.66
CA ASN A 98 -3.48 -6.61 -13.87
C ASN A 98 -3.69 -5.21 -14.46
N GLU A 99 -2.66 -4.36 -14.40
CA GLU A 99 -2.72 -2.97 -14.88
C GLU A 99 -3.01 -2.89 -16.38
N THR A 100 -2.28 -3.65 -17.20
CA THR A 100 -2.42 -3.62 -18.66
C THR A 100 -3.82 -4.01 -19.11
N ALA A 101 -4.40 -5.07 -18.54
CA ALA A 101 -5.75 -5.50 -18.87
C ALA A 101 -6.81 -4.47 -18.45
N LEU A 102 -6.61 -3.79 -17.31
CA LEU A 102 -7.50 -2.73 -16.84
C LEU A 102 -7.41 -1.48 -17.73
N ASP A 103 -6.20 -1.08 -18.12
CA ASP A 103 -5.94 0.05 -19.03
C ASP A 103 -6.56 -0.18 -20.42
N GLU A 104 -6.28 -1.32 -21.05
CA GLU A 104 -6.86 -1.69 -22.35
C GLU A 104 -8.40 -1.72 -22.30
N TRP A 105 -8.96 -2.24 -21.21
CA TRP A 105 -10.41 -2.29 -21.03
C TRP A 105 -11.03 -0.90 -20.88
N LEU A 106 -10.44 -0.01 -20.08
CA LEU A 106 -10.91 1.37 -19.93
C LEU A 106 -10.86 2.13 -21.26
N LYS A 107 -9.76 1.98 -22.02
CA LYS A 107 -9.64 2.57 -23.37
C LYS A 107 -10.68 2.02 -24.34
N SER A 108 -11.01 0.72 -24.25
CA SER A 108 -12.09 0.11 -25.05
C SER A 108 -13.48 0.66 -24.74
N LYS A 109 -13.64 1.34 -23.59
CA LYS A 109 -14.87 2.02 -23.17
C LYS A 109 -14.91 3.51 -23.55
N ASN A 110 -13.98 3.97 -24.39
CA ASN A 110 -13.79 5.38 -24.75
C ASN A 110 -13.44 6.28 -23.56
N SER A 111 -12.86 5.73 -22.49
CA SER A 111 -12.24 6.54 -21.43
C SER A 111 -10.78 6.79 -21.75
N ASP A 112 -10.21 7.86 -21.19
CA ASP A 112 -8.79 8.18 -21.26
C ASP A 112 -8.11 7.98 -19.89
N PRO A 113 -7.86 6.72 -19.48
CA PRO A 113 -7.29 6.44 -18.17
C PRO A 113 -5.82 6.90 -18.10
N SER A 114 -5.45 7.49 -16.96
CA SER A 114 -4.07 7.90 -16.70
C SER A 114 -3.50 7.17 -15.49
N PHE A 115 -2.56 6.25 -15.74
CA PHE A 115 -1.76 5.59 -14.71
C PHE A 115 -0.44 6.32 -14.48
N GLY A 116 -0.14 6.67 -13.23
CA GLY A 116 1.11 7.36 -12.89
C GLY A 116 1.68 6.92 -11.55
N ASP A 117 3.01 6.84 -11.50
CA ASP A 117 3.74 6.68 -10.25
C ASP A 117 3.77 8.02 -9.51
N ILE A 118 3.74 7.97 -8.18
CA ILE A 118 3.89 9.18 -7.37
C ILE A 118 5.33 9.65 -7.36
N ASP A 119 5.48 10.95 -7.59
CA ASP A 119 6.70 11.70 -7.38
C ASP A 119 6.76 12.16 -5.92
N TYR A 120 7.64 11.52 -5.15
CA TYR A 120 7.80 11.77 -3.73
C TYR A 120 8.81 12.89 -3.47
N ARG A 121 8.38 13.97 -2.84
CA ARG A 121 9.19 15.17 -2.59
C ARG A 121 8.65 16.02 -1.47
N ASP A 122 9.52 16.77 -0.81
CA ASP A 122 9.14 17.68 0.28
C ASP A 122 9.16 19.15 -0.14
N THR A 123 9.49 19.42 -1.40
CA THR A 123 9.56 20.77 -1.98
C THR A 123 8.81 20.84 -3.32
N PRO A 124 8.38 22.04 -3.73
CA PRO A 124 7.76 22.28 -5.03
C PRO A 124 8.57 21.80 -6.24
N HIS A 125 7.91 21.57 -7.38
CA HIS A 125 8.58 21.17 -8.61
C HIS A 125 9.46 22.29 -9.18
N GLU A 126 10.70 21.94 -9.53
CA GLU A 126 11.61 22.84 -10.24
C GLU A 126 10.94 23.36 -11.51
N GLY A 127 10.88 24.68 -11.67
CA GLY A 127 10.25 25.33 -12.83
C GLY A 127 8.75 25.63 -12.69
N MET A 128 8.03 25.09 -11.70
CA MET A 128 6.62 25.44 -11.49
C MET A 128 6.45 26.92 -11.12
N GLN A 129 7.35 27.45 -10.27
CA GLN A 129 7.38 28.89 -9.95
C GLN A 129 7.55 29.75 -11.21
N GLY A 130 8.48 29.38 -12.09
CA GLY A 130 8.70 30.11 -13.34
C GLY A 130 7.50 30.06 -14.29
N MET A 131 6.74 28.95 -14.30
CA MET A 131 5.48 28.87 -15.04
C MET A 131 4.40 29.78 -14.43
N LEU A 132 4.30 29.81 -13.10
CA LEU A 132 3.37 30.67 -12.38
C LEU A 132 3.65 32.14 -12.65
N ASP A 133 4.90 32.58 -12.43
CA ASP A 133 5.32 33.97 -12.65
C ASP A 133 5.07 34.40 -14.09
N ARG A 134 5.37 33.50 -15.05
CA ARG A 134 5.15 33.78 -16.47
C ARG A 134 3.68 33.88 -16.82
N ALA A 135 2.83 32.99 -16.31
CA ALA A 135 1.39 33.05 -16.54
C ALA A 135 0.79 34.32 -15.93
N TYR A 136 1.20 34.68 -14.72
CA TYR A 136 0.78 35.89 -14.02
C TYR A 136 1.17 37.16 -14.80
N VAL A 137 2.45 37.33 -15.14
CA VAL A 137 2.97 38.55 -15.79
C VAL A 137 2.53 38.67 -17.25
N VAL A 138 2.56 37.56 -18.02
CA VAL A 138 2.29 37.61 -19.47
C VAL A 138 0.79 37.52 -19.77
N SER A 139 0.02 36.86 -18.90
CA SER A 139 -1.44 36.71 -18.99
C SER A 139 -1.99 36.19 -20.33
N LYS A 140 -1.16 35.53 -21.14
CA LYS A 140 -1.58 34.94 -22.43
C LYS A 140 -2.23 33.58 -22.18
N PRO A 141 -3.38 33.26 -22.82
CA PRO A 141 -4.10 32.00 -22.61
C PRO A 141 -3.23 30.74 -22.71
N ARG A 142 -2.23 30.73 -23.62
CA ARG A 142 -1.27 29.63 -23.75
C ARG A 142 -0.47 29.36 -22.47
N HIS A 143 0.02 30.40 -21.79
CA HIS A 143 0.81 30.24 -20.57
C HIS A 143 -0.06 29.84 -19.38
N ILE A 144 -1.28 30.37 -19.34
CA ILE A 144 -2.31 29.97 -18.37
C ILE A 144 -2.67 28.49 -18.53
N GLY A 145 -2.89 28.03 -19.77
CA GLY A 145 -3.18 26.63 -20.06
C GLY A 145 -2.04 25.68 -19.70
N TRP A 146 -0.79 26.06 -19.98
CA TRP A 146 0.37 25.26 -19.54
C TRP A 146 0.50 25.19 -18.02
N LEU A 147 0.25 26.30 -17.32
CA LEU A 147 0.23 26.32 -15.86
C LEU A 147 -0.89 25.41 -15.33
N GLN A 148 -2.11 25.52 -15.86
CA GLN A 148 -3.25 24.70 -15.46
C GLN A 148 -2.94 23.20 -15.62
N GLN A 149 -2.35 22.81 -16.75
CA GLN A 149 -1.94 21.42 -17.00
C GLN A 149 -0.88 20.95 -16.01
N ALA A 150 0.12 21.79 -15.72
CA ALA A 150 1.16 21.47 -14.76
C ALA A 150 0.61 21.30 -13.34
N ILE A 151 -0.25 22.21 -12.88
CA ILE A 151 -0.92 22.12 -11.57
C ILE A 151 -1.74 20.84 -11.48
N GLY A 152 -2.55 20.54 -12.50
CA GLY A 152 -3.36 19.32 -12.55
C GLY A 152 -2.48 18.07 -12.40
N SER A 153 -1.45 17.95 -13.23
CA SER A 153 -0.53 16.80 -13.17
C SER A 153 0.16 16.68 -11.81
N THR A 154 0.66 17.77 -11.23
CA THR A 154 1.36 17.73 -9.95
C THR A 154 0.42 17.41 -8.80
N ALA A 155 -0.81 17.94 -8.79
CA ALA A 155 -1.80 17.62 -7.77
C ALA A 155 -2.13 16.12 -7.73
N TYR A 156 -2.21 15.45 -8.88
CA TYR A 156 -2.48 14.01 -8.93
C TYR A 156 -1.26 13.13 -8.67
N TYR A 157 -0.05 13.56 -8.99
CA TYR A 157 1.12 12.67 -9.00
C TYR A 157 2.26 13.11 -8.07
N THR A 158 1.99 13.94 -7.06
CA THR A 158 3.01 14.38 -6.10
C THR A 158 2.55 14.18 -4.67
N LYS A 159 3.46 13.73 -3.80
CA LYS A 159 3.21 13.48 -2.38
C LYS A 159 4.47 13.70 -1.55
N GLN A 160 4.33 13.95 -0.25
CA GLN A 160 5.50 14.12 0.63
C GLN A 160 6.37 12.87 0.71
N THR A 161 7.68 13.03 0.88
CA THR A 161 8.65 11.91 0.91
C THR A 161 8.37 10.97 2.07
N CYS A 162 7.80 11.46 3.16
CA CYS A 162 7.41 10.64 4.31
C CYS A 162 6.39 9.54 3.96
N TRP A 163 5.66 9.66 2.84
CA TRP A 163 4.73 8.65 2.31
C TRP A 163 5.34 7.73 1.23
N SER A 164 6.62 7.88 0.91
CA SER A 164 7.30 7.09 -0.13
C SER A 164 7.24 5.57 0.09
N TYR A 165 7.07 5.15 1.35
CA TYR A 165 6.89 3.75 1.70
C TYR A 165 5.63 3.13 1.08
N GLU A 166 4.61 3.90 0.69
CA GLU A 166 3.38 3.37 0.09
C GLU A 166 3.63 2.78 -1.31
N GLN A 167 4.72 3.21 -1.97
CA GLN A 167 5.04 2.86 -3.36
C GLN A 167 3.82 3.03 -4.27
N GLU A 168 3.17 4.18 -4.13
CA GLU A 168 1.86 4.48 -4.67
C GLU A 168 1.90 4.63 -6.19
N ARG A 169 0.88 4.08 -6.84
CA ARG A 169 0.57 4.25 -8.26
C ARG A 169 -0.92 4.58 -8.38
N ARG A 170 -1.25 5.68 -9.03
CA ARG A 170 -2.62 6.18 -9.16
C ARG A 170 -3.19 5.90 -10.52
N LEU A 171 -4.48 5.56 -10.54
CA LEU A 171 -5.31 5.55 -11.72
C LEU A 171 -6.29 6.72 -11.64
N VAL A 172 -6.18 7.65 -12.58
CA VAL A 172 -7.13 8.74 -12.81
C VAL A 172 -8.04 8.36 -13.97
N VAL A 173 -9.35 8.52 -13.81
CA VAL A 173 -10.35 8.18 -14.83
C VAL A 173 -11.35 9.31 -15.02
N ASP A 174 -12.08 9.26 -16.12
CA ASP A 174 -13.18 10.18 -16.39
C ASP A 174 -14.40 9.91 -15.53
N GLU A 175 -15.23 10.93 -15.29
CA GLU A 175 -16.48 10.77 -14.53
C GLU A 175 -17.46 9.78 -15.19
N GLU A 176 -17.38 9.61 -16.51
CA GLU A 176 -18.23 8.70 -17.28
C GLU A 176 -17.92 7.22 -17.01
N SER A 177 -16.71 6.93 -16.53
CA SER A 177 -16.24 5.58 -16.23
C SER A 177 -16.64 5.10 -14.84
N ILE A 178 -17.27 5.95 -14.03
CA ILE A 178 -17.60 5.66 -12.63
C ILE A 178 -19.11 5.71 -12.38
N GLU A 179 -19.54 4.96 -11.37
CA GLU A 179 -20.89 5.07 -10.81
C GLU A 179 -20.84 5.87 -9.50
N LYS A 180 -21.48 7.03 -9.49
CA LYS A 180 -21.65 7.86 -8.29
C LYS A 180 -22.81 7.31 -7.46
N ILE A 181 -22.48 6.67 -6.33
CA ILE A 181 -23.49 6.11 -5.41
C ILE A 181 -24.06 7.22 -4.51
N ASN A 182 -23.19 8.13 -4.04
CA ASN A 182 -23.56 9.33 -3.30
C ASN A 182 -22.44 10.39 -3.40
N GLU A 183 -22.59 11.53 -2.73
CA GLU A 183 -21.64 12.65 -2.78
C GLU A 183 -20.20 12.29 -2.37
N THR A 184 -20.02 11.22 -1.60
CA THR A 184 -18.72 10.80 -1.03
C THR A 184 -18.24 9.44 -1.52
N LEU A 185 -19.05 8.73 -2.30
CA LEU A 185 -18.75 7.38 -2.77
C LEU A 185 -18.95 7.26 -4.28
N ALA A 186 -17.83 7.14 -4.98
CA ALA A 186 -17.75 6.76 -6.38
C ALA A 186 -17.12 5.37 -6.51
N LEU A 187 -17.67 4.54 -7.40
CA LEU A 187 -17.19 3.19 -7.67
C LEU A 187 -16.84 3.01 -9.15
N LEU A 188 -15.74 2.30 -9.42
CA LEU A 188 -15.40 1.77 -10.72
C LEU A 188 -15.70 0.28 -10.70
N TYR A 189 -16.57 -0.17 -11.62
CA TYR A 189 -16.87 -1.57 -11.82
C TYR A 189 -16.06 -2.13 -12.97
N PHE A 190 -15.27 -3.17 -12.72
CA PHE A 190 -14.38 -3.77 -13.71
C PHE A 190 -14.54 -5.29 -13.76
N PRO A 191 -14.23 -5.95 -14.88
CA PRO A 191 -14.28 -7.41 -14.99
C PRO A 191 -13.42 -8.12 -13.94
N ALA A 192 -14.01 -9.07 -13.20
CA ALA A 192 -13.30 -9.75 -12.12
C ALA A 192 -12.06 -10.54 -12.59
N LYS A 193 -12.04 -10.98 -13.86
CA LYS A 193 -10.89 -11.64 -14.49
C LYS A 193 -9.57 -10.83 -14.48
N PHE A 194 -9.63 -9.52 -14.19
CA PHE A 194 -8.44 -8.69 -14.06
C PHE A 194 -7.77 -8.83 -12.69
N VAL A 195 -8.46 -9.43 -11.72
CA VAL A 195 -7.88 -9.79 -10.42
C VAL A 195 -7.10 -11.09 -10.58
N THR A 196 -5.78 -11.03 -10.42
CA THR A 196 -4.87 -12.18 -10.62
C THR A 196 -4.59 -12.92 -9.32
N SER A 197 -4.66 -12.24 -8.18
CA SER A 197 -4.57 -12.88 -6.87
C SER A 197 -5.25 -12.09 -5.75
N LEU A 198 -5.62 -12.82 -4.69
CA LEU A 198 -6.15 -12.29 -3.44
C LEU A 198 -5.28 -12.76 -2.28
N VAL A 199 -4.82 -11.81 -1.47
CA VAL A 199 -3.96 -12.08 -0.30
C VAL A 199 -4.70 -11.69 0.98
N VAL A 200 -4.97 -12.63 1.87
CA VAL A 200 -5.56 -12.34 3.17
C VAL A 200 -4.51 -11.99 4.22
N GLY A 201 -4.83 -11.07 5.11
CA GLY A 201 -3.93 -10.60 6.16
C GLY A 201 -3.63 -11.65 7.23
N ALA A 202 -2.47 -11.50 7.88
CA ALA A 202 -2.00 -12.44 8.90
C ALA A 202 -2.89 -12.56 10.14
N LYS A 203 -3.72 -11.53 10.41
CA LYS A 203 -4.69 -11.47 11.51
C LYS A 203 -6.14 -11.56 11.04
N ALA A 204 -6.36 -11.92 9.77
CA ALA A 204 -7.71 -12.08 9.22
C ALA A 204 -8.50 -13.16 9.99
N SER A 205 -9.78 -12.90 10.23
CA SER A 205 -10.71 -13.86 10.84
C SER A 205 -10.92 -15.06 9.91
N GLN A 206 -11.28 -16.22 10.47
CA GLN A 206 -11.54 -17.40 9.66
C GLN A 206 -12.68 -17.15 8.64
N THR A 207 -13.73 -16.44 9.05
CA THR A 207 -14.83 -16.02 8.18
C THR A 207 -14.35 -15.23 6.96
N LEU A 208 -13.43 -14.27 7.15
CA LEU A 208 -12.88 -13.52 6.02
C LEU A 208 -12.04 -14.42 5.11
N LYS A 209 -11.23 -15.31 5.68
CA LYS A 209 -10.41 -16.24 4.89
C LYS A 209 -11.26 -17.12 4.01
N ASP A 210 -12.31 -17.70 4.58
CA ASP A 210 -13.24 -18.56 3.84
C ASP A 210 -13.96 -17.75 2.74
N LYS A 211 -14.35 -16.50 3.03
CA LYS A 211 -15.00 -15.63 2.05
C LYS A 211 -14.09 -15.25 0.89
N ILE A 212 -12.86 -14.83 1.18
CA ILE A 212 -11.89 -14.45 0.15
C ILE A 212 -11.48 -15.68 -0.67
N ARG A 213 -11.42 -16.86 -0.06
CA ARG A 213 -11.22 -18.12 -0.77
C ARG A 213 -12.36 -18.40 -1.76
N GLU A 214 -13.61 -18.32 -1.31
CA GLU A 214 -14.78 -18.45 -2.19
C GLU A 214 -14.72 -17.47 -3.36
N ILE A 215 -14.41 -16.19 -3.09
CA ILE A 215 -14.26 -15.17 -4.12
C ILE A 215 -13.14 -15.54 -5.10
N SER A 216 -11.99 -16.01 -4.61
CA SER A 216 -10.88 -16.40 -5.50
C SER A 216 -11.24 -17.57 -6.41
N GLU A 217 -12.03 -18.53 -5.93
CA GLU A 217 -12.51 -19.66 -6.70
C GLU A 217 -13.55 -19.22 -7.76
N LEU A 218 -14.44 -18.30 -7.41
CA LEU A 218 -15.43 -17.73 -8.34
C LEU A 218 -14.76 -16.92 -9.48
N ILE A 219 -13.70 -16.18 -9.16
CA ILE A 219 -12.93 -15.41 -10.15
C ILE A 219 -11.99 -16.31 -10.96
N GLY A 220 -11.50 -17.40 -10.35
CA GLY A 220 -10.43 -18.23 -10.90
C GLY A 220 -9.04 -17.63 -10.71
N CYS A 221 -8.82 -16.88 -9.63
CA CYS A 221 -7.55 -16.22 -9.31
C CYS A 221 -6.80 -16.93 -8.16
N ASN A 222 -5.53 -16.56 -7.94
CA ASN A 222 -4.73 -17.19 -6.89
C ASN A 222 -5.16 -16.72 -5.48
N TYR A 223 -5.15 -17.63 -4.51
CA TYR A 223 -5.39 -17.32 -3.10
C TYR A 223 -4.13 -17.50 -2.27
N TYR A 224 -3.86 -16.51 -1.41
CA TYR A 224 -2.70 -16.49 -0.53
C TYR A 224 -3.05 -16.04 0.89
N GLU A 225 -2.46 -16.67 1.90
CA GLU A 225 -2.46 -16.19 3.29
C GLU A 225 -1.12 -15.57 3.66
N LYS A 226 -1.13 -14.29 4.04
CA LYS A 226 0.05 -13.62 4.57
C LYS A 226 0.45 -14.23 5.93
N ARG A 227 1.74 -14.51 6.08
CA ARG A 227 2.37 -14.95 7.33
C ARG A 227 3.52 -14.01 7.69
N ILE A 228 3.70 -13.80 8.99
CA ILE A 228 4.82 -13.05 9.55
C ILE A 228 5.85 -14.08 9.99
N GLY A 229 7.05 -14.00 9.41
CA GLY A 229 8.17 -14.86 9.76
C GLY A 229 8.70 -14.58 11.17
N LYS A 230 9.36 -15.59 11.76
CA LYS A 230 10.14 -15.41 12.99
C LYS A 230 11.62 -15.16 12.68
N SER A 231 12.11 -15.75 11.59
CA SER A 231 13.49 -15.63 11.10
C SER A 231 13.71 -14.42 10.20
N SER A 232 12.64 -13.88 9.59
CA SER A 232 12.70 -12.70 8.72
C SER A 232 11.67 -11.64 9.09
N THR A 233 12.03 -10.38 8.90
CA THR A 233 11.13 -9.23 9.00
C THR A 233 10.22 -9.09 7.78
N THR A 234 10.54 -9.78 6.69
CA THR A 234 9.74 -9.77 5.46
C THR A 234 8.65 -10.84 5.56
N PRO A 235 7.37 -10.48 5.36
CA PRO A 235 6.30 -11.48 5.35
C PRO A 235 6.41 -12.39 4.13
N PHE A 236 5.85 -13.59 4.27
CA PHE A 236 5.73 -14.57 3.19
C PHE A 236 4.27 -15.00 3.05
N PHE A 237 3.96 -15.77 2.01
CA PHE A 237 2.61 -16.20 1.73
C PHE A 237 2.49 -17.72 1.70
N LEU A 238 1.31 -18.24 2.03
CA LEU A 238 0.94 -19.63 1.87
C LEU A 238 -0.27 -19.75 0.94
N ASP A 239 -0.24 -20.67 -0.01
CA ASP A 239 -1.44 -21.03 -0.76
C ASP A 239 -2.33 -22.01 0.04
N SER A 240 -3.48 -22.39 -0.52
CA SER A 240 -4.39 -23.39 0.07
C SER A 240 -3.77 -24.78 0.29
N LYS A 241 -2.64 -25.07 -0.36
CA LYS A 241 -1.88 -26.33 -0.23
C LYS A 241 -0.69 -26.20 0.72
N ASN A 242 -0.55 -25.06 1.41
CA ASN A 242 0.60 -24.73 2.27
C ASN A 242 1.95 -24.69 1.55
N ASN A 243 1.96 -24.36 0.25
CA ASN A 243 3.18 -24.00 -0.44
C ASN A 243 3.57 -22.56 -0.09
N THR A 244 4.87 -22.34 0.08
CA THR A 244 5.44 -21.05 0.44
C THR A 244 5.68 -20.20 -0.80
N TYR A 245 5.27 -18.94 -0.74
CA TYR A 245 5.55 -17.94 -1.78
C TYR A 245 6.19 -16.69 -1.16
N ILE A 246 6.98 -16.00 -1.96
CA ILE A 246 7.61 -14.72 -1.60
C ILE A 246 7.32 -13.68 -2.67
N PHE A 247 7.37 -12.40 -2.32
CA PHE A 247 7.33 -11.32 -3.28
C PHE A 247 8.76 -10.94 -3.69
N ASN A 248 9.09 -11.03 -4.97
CA ASN A 248 10.44 -10.76 -5.50
C ASN A 248 10.64 -9.30 -5.96
N ASN A 249 9.81 -8.37 -5.46
CA ASN A 249 9.66 -6.97 -5.91
C ASN A 249 8.96 -6.77 -7.26
N LYS A 250 8.53 -7.85 -7.92
CA LYS A 250 7.74 -7.79 -9.16
C LYS A 250 6.45 -8.59 -9.08
N GLU A 251 6.55 -9.81 -8.57
CA GLU A 251 5.43 -10.75 -8.53
C GLU A 251 5.55 -11.70 -7.32
N ILE A 252 4.46 -12.43 -7.05
CA ILE A 252 4.41 -13.47 -6.02
C ILE A 252 4.90 -14.79 -6.65
N VAL A 253 6.07 -15.27 -6.23
CA VAL A 253 6.70 -16.48 -6.78
C VAL A 253 6.76 -17.61 -5.76
N LEU A 254 6.67 -18.85 -6.26
CA LEU A 254 6.83 -20.04 -5.44
C LEU A 254 8.26 -20.12 -4.89
N HIS A 255 8.37 -20.38 -3.59
CA HIS A 255 9.64 -20.61 -2.90
C HIS A 255 9.72 -22.06 -2.42
N SER A 256 10.64 -22.82 -3.01
CA SER A 256 10.82 -24.25 -2.72
C SER A 256 11.48 -24.50 -1.37
N GLU A 257 12.47 -23.69 -1.01
CA GLU A 257 13.23 -23.87 0.23
C GLU A 257 12.48 -23.30 1.44
N ARG A 258 11.89 -24.18 2.24
CA ARG A 258 11.06 -23.78 3.39
C ARG A 258 11.32 -24.64 4.62
N CYS A 259 10.96 -24.11 5.78
CA CYS A 259 10.96 -24.85 7.04
C CYS A 259 9.86 -25.92 7.03
N ASP A 260 10.18 -27.16 7.39
CA ASP A 260 9.19 -28.24 7.45
C ASP A 260 8.08 -28.00 8.48
N SER A 261 8.38 -27.25 9.55
CA SER A 261 7.44 -26.94 10.63
C SER A 261 6.63 -25.67 10.35
N CYS A 262 7.27 -24.49 10.32
CA CYS A 262 6.57 -23.21 10.19
C CYS A 262 6.33 -22.75 8.75
N LYS A 263 6.85 -23.48 7.74
CA LYS A 263 6.77 -23.13 6.31
C LYS A 263 7.42 -21.80 5.91
N GLU A 264 8.15 -21.17 6.83
CA GLU A 264 8.91 -19.94 6.55
C GLU A 264 9.99 -20.21 5.48
N PRO A 265 10.18 -19.31 4.50
CA PRO A 265 11.25 -19.44 3.53
C PRO A 265 12.62 -19.47 4.21
N LYS A 266 13.53 -20.28 3.69
CA LYS A 266 14.91 -20.40 4.20
C LYS A 266 15.90 -19.97 3.12
N SER A 267 17.01 -19.39 3.56
CA SER A 267 18.13 -19.03 2.69
C SER A 267 19.24 -20.09 2.64
N HIS A 268 19.20 -21.06 3.57
CA HIS A 268 20.20 -22.13 3.70
C HIS A 268 19.50 -23.49 3.71
N SER A 269 19.96 -24.38 2.85
CA SER A 269 19.32 -25.67 2.55
C SER A 269 19.76 -26.82 3.46
N ASP A 270 20.79 -26.62 4.28
CA ASP A 270 21.42 -27.69 5.06
C ASP A 270 20.53 -28.28 6.18
N SER A 271 19.53 -27.54 6.67
CA SER A 271 18.62 -27.98 7.73
C SER A 271 17.17 -28.05 7.28
N LYS A 272 16.42 -29.07 7.73
CA LYS A 272 14.97 -29.19 7.48
C LYS A 272 14.13 -28.09 8.16
N HIS A 273 14.58 -27.63 9.32
CA HIS A 273 13.93 -26.61 10.14
C HIS A 273 14.67 -25.27 10.08
N CYS A 274 13.96 -24.15 10.23
CA CYS A 274 14.59 -22.84 10.46
C CYS A 274 15.21 -22.77 11.86
N SER A 275 16.05 -21.76 12.13
CA SER A 275 16.74 -21.62 13.41
C SER A 275 15.79 -21.63 14.63
N TRP A 276 14.63 -20.97 14.51
CA TRP A 276 13.61 -20.96 15.57
C TRP A 276 12.96 -22.32 15.79
N CYS A 277 12.62 -23.04 14.71
CA CYS A 277 12.05 -24.38 14.81
C CYS A 277 13.07 -25.47 15.16
N SER A 278 14.37 -25.12 15.16
CA SER A 278 15.46 -26.02 15.56
C SER A 278 15.80 -25.91 17.05
N ILE A 279 15.16 -24.99 17.78
CA ILE A 279 15.26 -24.90 19.24
C ILE A 279 14.73 -26.21 19.84
N ASN A 280 15.50 -26.78 20.75
CA ASN A 280 15.19 -28.04 21.43
C ASN A 280 15.40 -27.86 22.94
N GLU A 281 15.07 -28.89 23.71
CA GLU A 281 15.13 -28.84 25.18
C GLU A 281 16.54 -28.51 25.71
N PHE A 282 17.60 -28.94 25.01
CA PHE A 282 18.98 -28.59 25.40
C PHE A 282 19.24 -27.09 25.26
N HIS A 283 18.84 -26.49 24.12
CA HIS A 283 18.95 -25.05 23.90
C HIS A 283 18.15 -24.25 24.95
N GLU A 284 16.94 -24.71 25.28
CA GLU A 284 16.09 -24.06 26.29
C GLU A 284 16.69 -24.15 27.70
N LYS A 285 17.25 -25.31 28.07
CA LYS A 285 17.94 -25.51 29.36
C LYS A 285 19.22 -24.68 29.45
N ASP A 286 20.04 -24.65 28.41
CA ASP A 286 21.25 -23.82 28.38
C ASP A 286 20.89 -22.32 28.45
N ALA A 287 19.90 -21.86 27.71
CA ALA A 287 19.41 -20.48 27.78
C ALA A 287 18.88 -20.13 29.19
N ALA A 288 18.13 -21.04 29.82
CA ALA A 288 17.66 -20.86 31.19
C ALA A 288 18.81 -20.81 32.20
N HIS A 289 19.84 -21.65 32.04
CA HIS A 289 21.02 -21.66 32.90
C HIS A 289 21.86 -20.38 32.77
N ARG A 290 22.00 -19.86 31.54
CA ARG A 290 22.75 -18.64 31.25
C ARG A 290 22.01 -17.35 31.61
N ASN A 291 20.69 -17.40 31.78
CA ASN A 291 19.89 -16.25 32.15
C ASN A 291 20.07 -15.91 33.65
N SER A 292 21.02 -15.03 33.95
CA SER A 292 21.33 -14.58 35.31
C SER A 292 20.14 -13.96 36.06
N PHE A 293 19.12 -13.47 35.36
CA PHE A 293 17.89 -13.02 36.03
C PHE A 293 17.15 -14.14 36.74
N ARG A 294 17.26 -15.40 36.30
CA ARG A 294 16.70 -16.55 37.03
C ARG A 294 17.38 -16.75 38.39
N MET A 295 18.70 -16.55 38.46
CA MET A 295 19.44 -16.59 39.73
C MET A 295 18.97 -15.48 40.68
N LEU A 296 18.87 -14.24 40.19
CA LEU A 296 18.37 -13.11 40.97
C LEU A 296 16.93 -13.31 41.42
N GLN A 297 16.10 -13.92 40.58
CA GLN A 297 14.71 -14.26 40.89
C GLN A 297 14.64 -15.30 42.01
N HIS A 298 15.43 -16.37 41.93
CA HIS A 298 15.52 -17.39 42.98
C HIS A 298 16.02 -16.81 44.31
N ALA A 299 16.91 -15.81 44.28
CA ALA A 299 17.39 -15.09 45.44
C ALA A 299 16.39 -14.02 45.96
N GLY A 300 15.26 -13.79 45.28
CA GLY A 300 14.24 -12.82 45.68
C GLY A 300 14.63 -11.35 45.48
N ILE A 301 15.68 -11.07 44.69
CA ILE A 301 16.25 -9.72 44.53
C ILE A 301 16.11 -9.16 43.10
N LEU A 302 15.50 -9.90 42.18
CA LEU A 302 15.39 -9.48 40.77
C LEU A 302 14.68 -8.13 40.60
N ASP A 303 13.55 -7.94 41.27
CA ASP A 303 12.75 -6.71 41.11
C ASP A 303 13.52 -5.47 41.59
N GLN A 304 14.19 -5.57 42.74
CA GLN A 304 15.05 -4.49 43.25
C GLN A 304 16.23 -4.23 42.32
N TYR A 305 16.87 -5.28 41.79
CA TYR A 305 17.96 -5.14 40.83
C TYR A 305 17.51 -4.40 39.57
N ILE A 306 16.35 -4.76 39.01
CA ILE A 306 15.78 -4.10 37.82
C ILE A 306 15.41 -2.64 38.13
N ALA A 307 14.85 -2.36 39.31
CA ALA A 307 14.52 -1.00 39.73
C ALA A 307 15.78 -0.11 39.80
N ASN A 308 16.81 -0.57 40.50
CA ASN A 308 18.08 0.15 40.62
C ASN A 308 18.77 0.32 39.26
N PHE A 309 18.77 -0.71 38.42
CA PHE A 309 19.34 -0.64 37.07
C PHE A 309 18.65 0.43 36.20
N LYS A 310 17.32 0.54 36.29
CA LYS A 310 16.55 1.58 35.59
C LYS A 310 16.81 2.98 36.14
N GLU A 311 17.02 3.13 37.45
CA GLU A 311 17.35 4.42 38.07
C GLU A 311 18.71 4.96 37.63
N ILE A 312 19.72 4.09 37.50
CA ILE A 312 21.05 4.48 36.98
C ILE A 312 20.94 5.06 35.57
N GLY A 313 20.06 4.49 34.74
CA GLY A 313 19.81 4.97 33.37
C GLY A 313 19.07 6.30 33.27
N LYS A 314 18.38 6.75 34.33
CA LYS A 314 17.64 8.03 34.37
C LYS A 314 18.48 9.22 34.85
N ASN A 315 19.62 8.97 35.49
CA ASN A 315 20.53 10.00 35.99
C ASN A 315 21.61 10.40 34.96
N LYS A 316 21.36 10.13 33.67
CA LYS A 316 22.09 10.64 32.51
C LYS A 316 21.13 11.39 31.60
#